data_AF-A0A353GWQ8-F1
#
_entry.id   AF-A0A353GWQ8-F1
#
_cell.length_a   1.000
_cell.length_b   1.000
_cell.length_c   1.000
_cell.angle_alpha   90.00
_cell.angle_beta   90.00
_cell.angle_gamma   90.00
#
_symmetry.space_group_name_H-M   'P 1'
#
loop_
_entity.id
_entity.type
_entity.pdbx_description
1 polymer ?
#
loop_
_entity_poly.entity_id
_entity_poly.type
_entity_poly.pdbx_seq_one_letter_code
_entity_poly.pdbx_strand_id
1 'polypeptide(L)'
;MSTNQPDRSQPGGRDRDRGRGRGRGYPGGYGYGYGYQQPSYCPYGGSPYYAQADTNVSTLANQLGISLNTILSYNSGLSSTSIIRSGQVICLPENY
;
A
#
# COMPACT_ATOMS: atom_id res chain seq x y z
N MET A 1 -18.19 54.15 -31.49
CA MET A 1 -17.51 52.94 -30.96
C MET A 1 -17.51 51.91 -32.11
N SER A 2 -16.58 51.95 -33.09
CA SER A 2 -15.34 51.12 -33.17
C SER A 2 -15.47 49.76 -32.47
N THR A 3 -15.30 48.57 -33.07
CA THR A 3 -14.56 48.11 -34.26
C THR A 3 -15.08 46.69 -34.60
N ASN A 4 -15.34 46.35 -35.87
CA ASN A 4 -14.47 45.59 -36.79
C ASN A 4 -14.13 44.13 -36.35
N GLN A 5 -14.82 43.18 -37.01
CA GLN A 5 -14.43 41.88 -37.61
C GLN A 5 -13.28 40.96 -37.06
N PRO A 6 -13.33 39.64 -37.37
CA PRO A 6 -12.59 38.57 -36.71
C PRO A 6 -11.18 38.37 -37.27
N ASP A 7 -10.24 37.94 -36.41
CA ASP A 7 -8.92 37.47 -36.86
C ASP A 7 -8.61 36.07 -36.32
N ARG A 8 -8.46 35.18 -37.28
CA ARG A 8 -8.03 33.80 -37.16
C ARG A 8 -6.54 33.80 -37.50
N SER A 9 -5.69 33.96 -36.49
CA SER A 9 -4.23 33.87 -36.62
C SER A 9 -3.65 32.79 -35.69
N GLN A 10 -3.23 31.66 -36.27
CA GLN A 10 -2.26 30.70 -35.69
C GLN A 10 -0.84 31.31 -35.85
N PRO A 11 0.21 30.98 -35.05
CA PRO A 11 0.96 29.72 -35.24
C PRO A 11 1.79 29.16 -34.04
N GLY A 12 2.13 27.86 -34.13
CA GLY A 12 3.49 27.33 -33.91
C GLY A 12 4.14 27.34 -32.51
N GLY A 13 4.24 26.15 -31.89
CA GLY A 13 5.22 25.85 -30.85
C GLY A 13 5.45 24.35 -30.71
N ARG A 14 6.51 23.84 -31.35
CA ARG A 14 6.99 22.47 -31.19
C ARG A 14 7.76 22.32 -29.88
N ASP A 15 7.81 21.09 -29.41
CA ASP A 15 8.85 20.50 -28.57
C ASP A 15 9.04 21.05 -27.14
N ARG A 16 8.63 20.23 -26.17
CA ARG A 16 9.62 19.61 -25.26
C ARG A 16 9.00 18.53 -24.38
N ASP A 17 9.58 17.35 -24.51
CA ASP A 17 9.64 16.29 -23.52
C ASP A 17 9.35 16.75 -22.10
N ARG A 18 8.27 16.23 -21.53
CA ARG A 18 8.21 16.01 -20.09
C ARG A 18 7.64 14.63 -19.84
N GLY A 19 8.52 13.65 -19.92
CA GLY A 19 8.33 12.38 -19.26
C GLY A 19 7.98 12.61 -17.79
N ARG A 20 6.72 12.39 -17.45
CA ARG A 20 6.26 11.90 -16.16
C ARG A 20 5.31 10.77 -16.52
N GLY A 21 5.81 9.55 -16.59
CA GLY A 21 6.13 8.84 -15.38
C GLY A 21 4.94 7.92 -15.13
N ARG A 22 5.19 6.64 -15.31
CA ARG A 22 4.22 5.56 -15.28
C ARG A 22 3.53 5.54 -13.92
N GLY A 23 2.26 5.94 -13.90
CA GLY A 23 1.31 5.48 -12.89
C GLY A 23 0.34 4.57 -13.59
N ARG A 24 0.66 3.26 -13.70
CA ARG A 24 -0.40 2.27 -13.89
C ARG A 24 -1.31 2.44 -12.68
N GLY A 25 -2.43 3.14 -12.87
CA GLY A 25 -3.52 3.14 -11.90
C GLY A 25 -3.91 1.69 -11.73
N TYR A 26 -3.66 1.13 -10.55
CA TYR A 26 -4.18 -0.18 -10.18
C TYR A 26 -5.69 -0.04 -10.07
N PRO A 27 -6.48 -0.74 -10.91
CA PRO A 27 -7.91 -0.83 -10.70
C PRO A 27 -8.11 -1.87 -9.60
N GLY A 28 -8.19 -1.40 -8.37
CA GLY A 28 -8.36 -2.25 -7.18
C GLY A 28 -9.64 -1.91 -6.43
N GLY A 29 -10.76 -1.85 -7.15
CA GLY A 29 -12.07 -1.86 -6.53
C GLY A 29 -12.36 -3.26 -6.00
N TYR A 30 -12.25 -3.45 -4.68
CA TYR A 30 -13.03 -4.44 -3.97
C TYR A 30 -13.52 -3.82 -2.67
N GLY A 31 -14.79 -3.42 -2.68
CA GLY A 31 -15.51 -3.09 -1.46
C GLY A 31 -16.01 -4.36 -0.82
N TYR A 32 -15.74 -4.55 0.47
CA TYR A 32 -16.62 -5.32 1.35
C TYR A 32 -16.59 -4.67 2.73
N GLY A 33 -17.72 -4.10 3.13
CA GLY A 33 -17.93 -3.60 4.47
C GLY A 33 -18.17 -4.74 5.43
N TYR A 34 -17.12 -5.19 6.12
CA TYR A 34 -17.21 -5.82 7.45
C TYR A 34 -15.89 -5.62 8.18
N GLY A 35 -15.84 -4.62 9.06
CA GLY A 35 -15.20 -4.65 10.40
C GLY A 35 -13.73 -5.02 10.62
N TYR A 36 -12.94 -5.46 9.64
CA TYR A 36 -11.54 -5.81 9.83
C TYR A 36 -10.69 -4.86 8.99
N GLN A 37 -10.04 -3.90 9.65
CA GLN A 37 -9.08 -2.99 9.01
C GLN A 37 -7.89 -3.82 8.52
N GLN A 38 -7.96 -4.34 7.30
CA GLN A 38 -6.79 -4.85 6.63
C GLN A 38 -5.88 -3.66 6.33
N PRO A 39 -4.57 -3.74 6.63
CA PRO A 39 -3.62 -2.78 6.10
C PRO A 39 -3.80 -2.76 4.59
N SER A 40 -4.29 -1.65 4.04
CA SER A 40 -4.44 -1.48 2.58
C SER A 40 -3.09 -1.57 1.87
N TYR A 41 -2.00 -1.46 2.63
CA TYR A 41 -0.65 -1.65 2.16
C TYR A 41 0.27 -2.02 3.34
N CYS A 42 1.14 -3.02 3.15
CA CYS A 42 2.23 -3.27 4.08
C CYS A 42 3.39 -2.29 3.81
N PRO A 43 4.19 -1.92 4.83
CA PRO A 43 5.37 -1.09 4.64
C PRO A 43 6.30 -1.62 3.54
N TYR A 44 7.11 -0.75 2.94
CA TYR A 44 8.04 -1.13 1.87
C TYR A 44 8.92 -2.31 2.31
N GLY A 45 9.04 -3.31 1.43
CA GLY A 45 9.77 -4.55 1.72
C GLY A 45 8.98 -5.56 2.57
N GLY A 46 7.67 -5.35 2.74
CA GLY A 46 6.79 -6.28 3.44
C GLY A 46 5.62 -6.78 2.60
N SER A 47 5.16 -8.00 2.94
CA SER A 47 4.03 -8.69 2.32
C SER A 47 2.95 -9.01 3.37
N PRO A 48 1.67 -9.07 2.95
CA PRO A 48 0.58 -9.44 3.84
C PRO A 48 0.59 -10.94 4.13
N TYR A 49 0.65 -11.29 5.40
CA TYR A 49 0.44 -12.63 5.92
C TYR A 49 -0.95 -12.75 6.52
N TYR A 50 -1.73 -13.70 6.02
CA TYR A 50 -3.06 -14.01 6.54
C TYR A 50 -2.92 -15.11 7.58
N ALA A 51 -3.12 -14.75 8.84
CA ALA A 51 -3.06 -15.70 9.93
C ALA A 51 -4.10 -16.81 9.75
N GLN A 52 -3.65 -18.06 9.77
CA GLN A 52 -4.54 -19.22 9.59
C GLN A 52 -5.15 -19.69 10.91
N ALA A 53 -4.46 -19.44 12.03
CA ALA A 53 -4.86 -19.86 13.36
C ALA A 53 -4.59 -18.76 14.38
N ASP A 54 -5.24 -18.88 15.54
CA ASP A 54 -4.97 -18.02 16.69
C ASP A 54 -3.55 -18.31 17.22
N THR A 55 -2.72 -17.28 17.25
CA THR A 55 -1.32 -17.36 17.72
C THR A 55 -0.94 -16.03 18.36
N ASN A 56 0.20 -15.96 19.03
CA ASN A 56 0.76 -14.71 19.52
C ASN A 56 1.99 -14.31 18.71
N VAL A 57 2.31 -13.02 18.71
CA VAL A 57 3.39 -12.46 17.86
C VAL A 57 4.73 -13.16 18.09
N SER A 58 5.09 -13.48 19.34
CA SER A 58 6.37 -14.17 19.61
C SER A 58 6.42 -15.61 19.11
N THR A 59 5.31 -16.35 19.15
CA THR A 59 5.25 -17.71 18.59
C THR A 59 5.37 -17.67 17.07
N LEU A 60 4.65 -16.74 16.42
CA LEU A 60 4.75 -16.54 14.98
C LEU A 60 6.18 -16.16 14.56
N ALA A 61 6.83 -15.25 15.30
CA ALA A 61 8.22 -14.85 15.09
C ALA A 61 9.16 -16.06 15.10
N ASN A 62 9.05 -16.90 16.13
CA ASN A 62 9.86 -18.10 16.28
C ASN A 62 9.59 -19.14 15.17
N GLN A 63 8.32 -19.32 14.79
CA GLN A 63 7.94 -20.26 13.73
C GLN A 63 8.50 -19.86 12.36
N LEU A 64 8.55 -18.55 12.09
CA LEU A 64 9.04 -18.01 10.82
C LEU A 64 10.55 -17.73 10.82
N GLY A 65 11.23 -17.84 11.97
CA GLY A 65 12.63 -17.43 12.10
C GLY A 65 12.86 -15.92 12.01
N ILE A 66 11.78 -15.12 12.15
CA ILE A 66 11.84 -13.66 12.05
C ILE A 66 12.08 -13.07 13.44
N SER A 67 12.88 -12.01 13.52
CA SER A 67 13.03 -11.30 14.79
C SER A 67 11.70 -10.69 15.23
N LEU A 68 11.36 -10.84 16.51
CA LEU A 68 10.14 -10.25 17.09
C LEU A 68 10.08 -8.75 16.82
N ASN A 69 11.19 -8.04 16.97
CA ASN A 69 11.27 -6.60 16.73
C ASN A 69 11.00 -6.24 15.26
N THR A 70 11.39 -7.10 14.30
CA THR A 70 11.07 -6.92 12.88
C THR A 70 9.57 -7.05 12.64
N ILE A 71 8.88 -8.02 13.25
CA ILE A 71 7.42 -8.10 13.09
C ILE A 71 6.75 -6.86 13.71
N LEU A 72 7.19 -6.42 14.88
CA LEU A 72 6.62 -5.23 15.53
C LEU A 72 6.85 -3.94 14.73
N SER A 73 8.02 -3.79 14.08
CA SER A 73 8.31 -2.59 13.27
C SER A 73 7.44 -2.48 12.02
N TYR A 74 6.99 -3.61 11.46
CA TYR A 74 6.04 -3.64 10.33
C TYR A 74 4.58 -3.50 10.77
N ASN A 75 4.28 -3.60 12.07
CA ASN A 75 2.92 -3.62 12.60
C ASN A 75 2.81 -2.71 13.84
N SER A 76 2.66 -1.40 13.63
CA SER A 76 2.64 -0.37 14.69
C SER A 76 1.50 -0.47 15.72
N GLY A 77 0.54 -1.38 15.52
CA GLY A 77 -0.54 -1.68 16.45
C GLY A 77 -0.37 -2.99 17.24
N LEU A 78 0.71 -3.74 17.01
CA LEU A 78 0.99 -4.99 17.70
C LEU A 78 2.04 -4.79 18.81
N SER A 79 1.95 -5.64 19.81
CA SER A 79 2.92 -5.80 20.90
C SER A 79 3.41 -7.24 20.96
N SER A 80 4.49 -7.51 21.69
CA SER A 80 5.05 -8.86 21.87
C SER A 80 4.05 -9.88 22.43
N THR A 81 3.07 -9.41 23.20
CA THR A 81 2.01 -10.22 23.83
C THR A 81 0.69 -10.17 23.07
N SER A 82 0.64 -9.48 21.92
CA SER A 82 -0.58 -9.39 21.13
C SER A 82 -0.97 -10.76 20.60
N ILE A 83 -2.26 -11.07 20.69
CA ILE A 83 -2.86 -12.26 20.12
C ILE A 83 -3.30 -11.91 18.69
N ILE A 84 -2.72 -12.61 17.73
CA ILE A 84 -3.10 -12.62 16.33
C ILE A 84 -4.24 -13.62 16.19
N ARG A 85 -5.35 -13.18 15.59
CA ARG A 85 -6.52 -14.04 15.35
C ARG A 85 -6.50 -14.61 13.94
N SER A 86 -7.11 -15.78 13.75
CA SER A 86 -7.34 -16.32 12.41
C SER A 86 -8.08 -15.31 11.52
N GLY A 87 -7.63 -15.15 10.28
CA GLY A 87 -8.13 -14.16 9.31
C GLY A 87 -7.53 -12.75 9.45
N GLN A 88 -6.75 -12.49 10.51
CA GLN A 88 -6.04 -11.22 10.67
C GLN A 88 -4.88 -11.11 9.68
N VAL A 89 -4.69 -9.91 9.13
CA VAL A 89 -3.55 -9.59 8.28
C VAL A 89 -2.42 -9.04 9.13
N ILE A 90 -1.23 -9.60 8.94
CA ILE A 90 0.02 -9.19 9.57
C ILE A 90 1.01 -8.85 8.47
N CYS A 91 1.69 -7.71 8.59
CA CYS A 91 2.75 -7.36 7.64
C CYS A 91 4.06 -8.04 8.05
N LEU A 92 4.63 -8.84 7.17
CA LEU A 92 5.91 -9.51 7.37
C LEU A 92 6.93 -9.01 6.34
N PRO A 93 8.24 -8.98 6.64
CA PRO A 93 9.26 -8.70 5.63
C PRO A 93 9.20 -9.73 4.49
N GLU A 94 9.55 -9.35 3.26
CA GLU A 94 9.56 -10.29 2.11
C GLU A 94 10.70 -11.31 2.18
N ASN A 95 11.79 -11.00 2.89
CA ASN A 95 12.95 -11.87 3.04
C ASN A 95 13.19 -12.14 4.52
N TYR A 96 13.16 -13.43 4.90
CA TYR A 96 13.43 -13.93 6.24
C TYR A 96 14.13 -15.29 6.18
#